data_AF-A0A258NK92-F1
#
_entry.id   AF-A0A258NK92-F1
#
_cell.length_a   1.000
_cell.length_b   1.000
_cell.length_c   1.000
_cell.angle_alpha   90.00
_cell.angle_beta   90.00
_cell.angle_gamma   90.00
#
_symmetry.space_group_name_H-M   'P 1'
#
loop_
_entity.id
_entity.type
_entity.pdbx_description
1 polymer ?
#
loop_
_entity_poly.entity_id
_entity_poly.type
_entity_poly.pdbx_seq_one_letter_code
_entity_poly.pdbx_strand_id
1 'polypeptide(L)'
;RYHHHDMTFALVYAFSERFVLPISHDEVVHGKGSLLGRMPGDTWQRMANLRAYLGFMFGHPGKKLLFMGCEFGQTDEWNHDAELPWFLLDDPFHRGVQKLVRDLNALYRAVPALHARDTTPDGFAWIVGDDVDNSVFAFFRFADSGGPVLVVANMTPVPRHGYRIGVPHGGPWEEMLNTDATEYGGSGIGNLGAVEAVGGESHGQPFSVSLSLPPLGALFLRPKETP
;
A
#
# COMPACT_ATOMS: atom_id res chain seq x y z
N ARG A 1 -12.47 -10.87 3.96
CA ARG A 1 -12.95 -11.80 5.02
C ARG A 1 -12.37 -13.21 4.88
N TYR A 2 -12.89 -14.12 4.05
CA TYR A 2 -12.48 -15.55 4.08
C TYR A 2 -11.02 -15.85 3.70
N HIS A 3 -10.37 -14.92 2.99
CA HIS A 3 -8.98 -15.03 2.52
C HIS A 3 -8.02 -14.03 3.22
N HIS A 4 -8.40 -13.49 4.38
CA HIS A 4 -7.58 -12.48 5.08
C HIS A 4 -6.18 -13.00 5.42
N HIS A 5 -6.09 -14.27 5.80
CA HIS A 5 -4.82 -14.91 6.16
C HIS A 5 -3.88 -15.09 4.96
N ASP A 6 -4.39 -15.14 3.73
CA ASP A 6 -3.54 -15.26 2.54
C ASP A 6 -2.61 -14.03 2.41
N MET A 7 -3.06 -12.86 2.87
CA MET A 7 -2.27 -11.62 2.88
C MET A 7 -1.32 -11.49 4.06
N THR A 8 -1.56 -12.17 5.18
CA THR A 8 -0.68 -12.13 6.36
C THR A 8 0.31 -13.28 6.41
N PHE A 9 0.03 -14.39 5.71
CA PHE A 9 0.81 -15.62 5.77
C PHE A 9 2.26 -15.43 5.28
N ALA A 10 2.49 -14.60 4.26
CA ALA A 10 3.83 -14.32 3.75
C ALA A 10 4.79 -13.80 4.83
N LEU A 11 4.28 -13.10 5.85
CA LEU A 11 5.09 -12.54 6.94
C LEU A 11 5.51 -13.56 7.99
N VAL A 12 4.93 -14.77 8.00
CA VAL A 12 5.34 -15.85 8.90
C VAL A 12 6.79 -16.28 8.63
N TYR A 13 7.23 -16.18 7.37
CA TYR A 13 8.58 -16.57 6.94
C TYR A 13 9.33 -15.45 6.22
N ALA A 14 8.80 -14.23 6.13
CA ALA A 14 9.41 -13.11 5.39
C ALA A 14 10.85 -12.77 5.80
N PHE A 15 11.30 -13.20 6.99
CA PHE A 15 12.66 -12.95 7.50
C PHE A 15 13.54 -14.19 7.51
N SER A 16 13.09 -15.32 6.97
CA SER A 16 13.92 -16.52 6.82
C SER A 16 14.90 -16.39 5.66
N GLU A 17 14.59 -15.54 4.68
CA GLU A 17 15.37 -15.32 3.46
C GLU A 17 15.39 -13.84 3.09
N ARG A 18 16.23 -13.50 2.10
CA ARG A 18 16.27 -12.16 1.51
C ARG A 18 15.32 -12.09 0.31
N PHE A 19 14.02 -11.93 0.58
CA PHE A 19 13.00 -11.94 -0.47
C PHE A 19 13.02 -10.68 -1.36
N VAL A 20 12.79 -10.93 -2.65
CA VAL A 20 12.21 -9.95 -3.59
C VAL A 20 10.74 -10.33 -3.75
N LEU A 21 9.84 -9.36 -3.73
CA LEU A 21 8.42 -9.49 -4.03
C LEU A 21 8.23 -9.25 -5.53
N PRO A 22 8.05 -10.30 -6.37
CA PRO A 22 8.03 -10.14 -7.80
C PRO A 22 6.61 -10.21 -8.36
N ILE A 23 6.28 -9.25 -9.21
CA ILE A 23 5.27 -9.39 -10.25
C ILE A 23 6.03 -9.39 -11.57
N SER A 24 6.44 -10.57 -12.01
CA SER A 24 7.24 -10.79 -13.21
C SER A 24 6.35 -10.93 -14.45
N HIS A 25 6.99 -11.08 -15.60
CA HIS A 25 6.34 -11.35 -16.89
C HIS A 25 5.47 -12.62 -16.87
N ASP A 26 5.92 -13.68 -16.18
CA ASP A 26 5.22 -14.96 -16.10
C ASP A 26 3.83 -14.84 -15.47
N GLU A 27 3.59 -13.79 -14.68
CA GLU A 27 2.32 -13.59 -14.00
C GLU A 27 1.26 -12.96 -14.90
N VAL A 28 1.63 -12.35 -16.03
CA VAL A 28 0.73 -11.55 -16.89
C VAL A 28 0.57 -12.11 -18.31
N VAL A 29 0.68 -13.44 -18.44
CA VAL A 29 0.61 -14.18 -19.71
C VAL A 29 -0.20 -15.48 -19.55
N HIS A 30 -0.43 -16.19 -20.67
CA HIS A 30 -0.94 -17.55 -20.72
C HIS A 30 -2.34 -17.73 -20.08
N GLY A 31 -3.23 -16.75 -20.25
CA GLY A 31 -4.60 -16.81 -19.73
C GLY A 31 -4.74 -16.41 -18.25
N LYS A 32 -3.65 -15.99 -17.59
CA LYS A 32 -3.66 -15.49 -16.21
C LYS A 32 -4.27 -14.08 -16.08
N GLY A 33 -4.38 -13.37 -17.20
CA GLY A 33 -4.78 -11.97 -17.26
C GLY A 33 -3.66 -11.00 -16.85
N SER A 34 -3.81 -9.75 -17.26
CA SER A 34 -2.98 -8.65 -16.75
C SER A 34 -3.19 -8.45 -15.25
N LEU A 35 -2.32 -7.66 -14.61
CA LEU A 35 -2.48 -7.33 -13.20
C LEU A 35 -3.80 -6.57 -12.96
N LEU A 36 -4.17 -5.62 -13.83
CA LEU A 36 -5.46 -4.93 -13.77
C LEU A 36 -6.63 -5.86 -14.13
N GLY A 37 -6.41 -6.82 -15.05
CA GLY A 37 -7.35 -7.85 -15.47
C GLY A 37 -7.88 -8.70 -14.32
N ARG A 38 -7.03 -8.93 -13.31
CA ARG A 38 -7.36 -9.73 -12.12
C ARG A 38 -8.09 -8.97 -11.01
N MET A 39 -8.18 -7.64 -11.11
CA MET A 39 -8.87 -6.84 -10.11
C MET A 39 -10.39 -6.97 -10.28
N PRO A 40 -11.17 -7.17 -9.19
CA PRO A 40 -12.62 -7.26 -9.26
C PRO A 40 -13.29 -5.87 -9.27
N GLY A 41 -14.56 -5.85 -9.67
CA GLY A 41 -15.41 -4.66 -9.60
C GLY A 41 -15.54 -3.91 -10.93
N ASP A 42 -16.16 -2.73 -10.87
CA ASP A 42 -16.23 -1.81 -12.00
C ASP A 42 -14.85 -1.19 -12.33
N THR A 43 -14.75 -0.43 -13.42
CA THR A 43 -13.49 0.19 -13.87
C THR A 43 -12.79 0.98 -12.76
N TRP A 44 -13.54 1.76 -11.97
CA TRP A 44 -12.96 2.56 -10.90
C TRP A 44 -12.43 1.66 -9.78
N GLN A 45 -13.20 0.67 -9.36
CA GLN A 45 -12.81 -0.31 -8.33
C GLN A 45 -11.60 -1.14 -8.76
N ARG A 46 -11.50 -1.51 -10.05
CA ARG A 46 -10.35 -2.25 -10.58
C ARG A 46 -9.06 -1.43 -10.49
N MET A 47 -9.14 -0.16 -10.87
CA MET A 47 -8.02 0.79 -10.73
C MET A 47 -7.67 1.02 -9.26
N ALA A 48 -8.66 1.18 -8.39
CA ALA A 48 -8.44 1.35 -6.95
C ALA A 48 -7.79 0.12 -6.31
N ASN A 49 -8.26 -1.10 -6.62
CA ASN A 49 -7.63 -2.35 -6.19
C ASN A 49 -6.16 -2.43 -6.64
N LEU A 50 -5.87 -2.10 -7.90
CA LEU A 50 -4.50 -2.08 -8.41
C LEU A 50 -3.62 -1.13 -7.60
N ARG A 51 -4.10 0.11 -7.36
CA ARG A 51 -3.37 1.10 -6.57
C ARG A 51 -3.18 0.66 -5.11
N ALA A 52 -4.21 0.10 -4.48
CA ALA A 52 -4.15 -0.43 -3.12
C ALA A 52 -3.15 -1.58 -2.99
N TYR A 53 -3.17 -2.52 -3.95
CA TYR A 53 -2.23 -3.63 -4.02
C TYR A 53 -0.79 -3.13 -4.16
N LEU A 54 -0.53 -2.21 -5.09
CA LEU A 54 0.81 -1.63 -5.27
C LEU A 54 1.27 -0.87 -4.02
N GLY A 55 0.38 -0.11 -3.38
CA GLY A 55 0.67 0.54 -2.10
C GLY A 55 1.04 -0.48 -1.02
N PHE A 56 0.24 -1.54 -0.85
CA PHE A 56 0.54 -2.61 0.09
C PHE A 56 1.87 -3.30 -0.21
N MET A 57 2.13 -3.67 -1.47
CA MET A 57 3.37 -4.30 -1.93
C MET A 57 4.61 -3.46 -1.60
N PHE A 58 4.54 -2.13 -1.80
CA PHE A 58 5.63 -1.21 -1.49
C PHE A 58 5.84 -1.03 0.02
N GLY A 59 4.77 -1.08 0.81
CA GLY A 59 4.84 -1.04 2.27
C GLY A 59 5.35 -2.34 2.90
N HIS A 60 5.07 -3.49 2.31
CA HIS A 60 5.45 -4.81 2.83
C HIS A 60 6.98 -5.01 2.88
N PRO A 61 7.56 -5.77 3.83
CA PRO A 61 8.98 -6.14 3.81
C PRO A 61 9.39 -6.91 2.55
N GLY A 62 10.60 -6.63 2.04
CA GLY A 62 11.21 -7.29 0.87
C GLY A 62 11.41 -6.34 -0.31
N LYS A 63 12.35 -6.63 -1.21
CA LYS A 63 12.63 -5.77 -2.38
C LYS A 63 11.52 -5.86 -3.43
N LYS A 64 11.41 -4.89 -4.33
CA LYS A 64 10.27 -4.78 -5.27
C LYS A 64 10.71 -5.11 -6.69
N LEU A 65 9.91 -5.90 -7.40
CA LEU A 65 10.03 -6.10 -8.84
C LEU A 65 8.63 -6.02 -9.47
N LEU A 66 8.47 -5.11 -10.42
CA LEU A 66 7.23 -4.90 -11.17
C LEU A 66 7.55 -4.94 -12.67
N PHE A 67 6.90 -5.84 -13.40
CA PHE A 67 7.10 -5.99 -14.84
C PHE A 67 6.46 -4.84 -15.63
N MET A 68 7.05 -4.52 -16.79
CA MET A 68 6.57 -3.46 -17.67
C MET A 68 5.11 -3.69 -18.10
N GLY A 69 4.35 -2.61 -18.24
CA GLY A 69 2.90 -2.64 -18.47
C GLY A 69 2.09 -2.58 -17.18
N CYS A 70 2.58 -3.18 -16.08
CA CYS A 70 1.89 -3.15 -14.79
C CYS A 70 1.89 -1.75 -14.18
N GLU A 71 2.91 -0.93 -14.45
CA GLU A 71 3.08 0.39 -13.86
C GLU A 71 2.06 1.43 -14.34
N PHE A 72 1.38 1.19 -15.46
CA PHE A 72 0.28 2.04 -15.95
C PHE A 72 -1.04 1.26 -16.07
N GLY A 73 -1.10 0.07 -15.48
CA GLY A 73 -2.31 -0.76 -15.47
C GLY A 73 -2.73 -1.24 -16.87
N GLN A 74 -1.81 -1.82 -17.63
CA GLN A 74 -2.15 -2.45 -18.92
C GLN A 74 -3.36 -3.39 -18.78
N THR A 75 -4.32 -3.27 -19.69
CA THR A 75 -5.59 -4.02 -19.67
C THR A 75 -5.42 -5.47 -20.09
N ASP A 76 -4.69 -5.70 -21.16
CA ASP A 76 -4.51 -7.01 -21.78
C ASP A 76 -3.25 -7.71 -21.28
N GLU A 77 -3.15 -9.03 -21.50
CA GLU A 77 -1.93 -9.78 -21.22
C GLU A 77 -0.74 -9.23 -22.01
N TRP A 78 0.47 -9.47 -21.49
CA TRP A 78 1.67 -9.13 -22.22
C TRP A 78 1.79 -9.98 -23.48
N ASN A 79 2.04 -9.31 -24.61
CA ASN A 79 2.31 -9.95 -25.89
C ASN A 79 3.72 -9.58 -26.35
N HIS A 80 4.60 -10.56 -26.47
CA HIS A 80 5.98 -10.36 -26.92
C HIS A 80 6.09 -9.96 -28.40
N ASP A 81 5.06 -10.23 -29.21
CA ASP A 81 4.99 -9.88 -30.64
C ASP A 81 4.44 -8.46 -30.88
N ALA A 82 4.06 -7.73 -29.83
CA ALA A 82 3.48 -6.39 -29.93
C ALA A 82 4.17 -5.40 -28.98
N GLU A 83 4.03 -4.11 -29.28
CA GLU A 83 4.41 -3.07 -28.34
C GLU A 83 3.44 -3.00 -27.15
N LEU A 84 3.90 -2.40 -26.06
CA LEU A 84 3.01 -2.06 -24.95
C LEU A 84 1.96 -1.03 -25.44
N PRO A 85 0.70 -1.11 -24.99
CA PRO A 85 -0.37 -0.23 -25.44
C PRO A 85 -0.25 1.16 -24.81
N TRP A 86 0.76 1.93 -25.24
CA TRP A 86 1.09 3.25 -24.68
C TRP A 86 -0.04 4.26 -24.78
N PHE A 87 -0.94 4.11 -25.74
CA PHE A 87 -2.15 4.93 -25.90
C PHE A 87 -3.04 4.93 -24.64
N LEU A 88 -2.93 3.90 -23.77
CA LEU A 88 -3.65 3.88 -22.50
C LEU A 88 -3.31 5.07 -21.60
N LEU A 89 -2.12 5.67 -21.73
CA LEU A 89 -1.72 6.84 -20.94
C LEU A 89 -2.51 8.11 -21.30
N ASP A 90 -3.30 8.11 -22.37
CA ASP A 90 -4.24 9.19 -22.67
C ASP A 90 -5.48 9.16 -21.74
N ASP A 91 -5.75 8.02 -21.10
CA ASP A 91 -6.77 7.89 -20.07
C ASP A 91 -6.22 8.31 -18.68
N PRO A 92 -6.94 9.19 -17.93
CA PRO A 92 -6.50 9.67 -16.63
C PRO A 92 -6.28 8.59 -15.56
N PHE A 93 -7.00 7.47 -15.58
CA PHE A 93 -6.83 6.40 -14.60
C PHE A 93 -5.49 5.69 -14.79
N HIS A 94 -5.15 5.32 -16.03
CA HIS A 94 -3.87 4.69 -16.35
C HIS A 94 -2.68 5.61 -16.04
N ARG A 95 -2.80 6.89 -16.40
CA ARG A 95 -1.82 7.92 -16.03
C ARG A 95 -1.72 8.09 -14.50
N GLY A 96 -2.84 7.97 -13.79
CA GLY A 96 -2.90 7.98 -12.33
C GLY A 96 -2.13 6.83 -11.68
N VAL A 97 -2.23 5.61 -12.21
CA VAL A 97 -1.44 4.46 -11.75
C VAL A 97 0.05 4.68 -12.01
N GLN A 98 0.42 5.16 -13.20
CA GLN A 98 1.82 5.49 -13.53
C GLN A 98 2.39 6.55 -12.58
N LYS A 99 1.59 7.57 -12.28
CA LYS A 99 1.94 8.62 -11.33
C LYS A 99 2.14 8.05 -9.92
N LEU A 100 1.24 7.18 -9.47
CA LEU A 100 1.38 6.49 -8.18
C LEU A 100 2.67 5.67 -8.12
N VAL A 101 3.00 4.90 -9.16
CA VAL A 101 4.23 4.09 -9.16
C VAL A 101 5.48 4.97 -9.10
N ARG A 102 5.49 6.11 -9.80
CA ARG A 102 6.56 7.11 -9.68
C ARG A 102 6.69 7.60 -8.23
N ASP A 103 5.59 7.96 -7.59
CA ASP A 103 5.58 8.57 -6.26
C ASP A 103 5.87 7.54 -5.15
N LEU A 104 5.41 6.29 -5.31
CA LEU A 104 5.82 5.15 -4.49
C LEU A 104 7.33 4.90 -4.58
N ASN A 105 7.93 4.95 -5.78
CA ASN A 105 9.38 4.81 -5.94
C ASN A 105 10.15 5.99 -5.34
N ALA A 106 9.60 7.21 -5.40
CA ALA A 106 10.20 8.37 -4.74
C ALA A 106 10.17 8.19 -3.21
N LEU A 107 9.02 7.84 -2.64
CA LEU A 107 8.85 7.59 -1.21
C LEU A 107 9.75 6.45 -0.72
N TYR A 108 9.75 5.31 -1.44
CA TYR A 108 10.55 4.14 -1.10
C TYR A 108 12.05 4.45 -1.05
N ARG A 109 12.57 5.32 -1.92
CA ARG A 109 13.99 5.74 -1.88
C ARG A 109 14.29 6.76 -0.79
N ALA A 110 13.33 7.62 -0.48
CA ALA A 110 13.51 8.72 0.46
C ALA A 110 13.36 8.29 1.93
N VAL A 111 12.63 7.20 2.21
CA VAL A 111 12.25 6.80 3.56
C VAL A 111 12.90 5.46 3.95
N PRO A 112 13.98 5.49 4.77
CA PRO A 112 14.74 4.30 5.15
C PRO A 112 13.91 3.17 5.74
N ALA A 113 12.87 3.49 6.53
CA ALA A 113 12.00 2.50 7.17
C ALA A 113 11.39 1.52 6.17
N LEU A 114 11.15 1.95 4.92
CA LEU A 114 10.53 1.11 3.90
C LEU A 114 11.48 0.05 3.30
N HIS A 115 12.79 0.17 3.49
CA HIS A 115 13.77 -0.68 2.78
C HIS A 115 15.03 -1.08 3.56
N ALA A 116 15.44 -0.33 4.58
CA ALA A 116 16.72 -0.54 5.26
C ALA A 116 16.74 -1.87 6.04
N ARG A 117 15.59 -2.25 6.62
CA ARG A 117 15.44 -3.42 7.50
C ARG A 117 14.49 -4.48 6.94
N ASP A 118 14.46 -4.64 5.62
CA ASP A 118 13.58 -5.63 4.97
C ASP A 118 13.84 -7.08 5.41
N THR A 119 15.05 -7.38 5.89
CA THR A 119 15.50 -8.75 6.19
C THR A 119 15.65 -9.03 7.68
N THR A 120 15.18 -8.12 8.56
CA THR A 120 15.23 -8.32 10.01
C THR A 120 13.83 -8.19 10.61
N PRO A 121 13.41 -9.07 11.53
CA PRO A 121 12.05 -9.05 12.09
C PRO A 121 11.66 -7.72 12.75
N ASP A 122 12.62 -7.03 13.35
CA ASP A 122 12.44 -5.72 14.01
C ASP A 122 12.33 -4.54 13.04
N GLY A 123 12.44 -4.77 11.73
CA GLY A 123 12.07 -3.80 10.69
C GLY A 123 10.57 -3.69 10.44
N PHE A 124 9.75 -4.51 11.12
CA PHE A 124 8.32 -4.63 10.91
C PHE A 124 7.56 -4.93 12.21
N ALA A 125 6.34 -4.40 12.37
CA ALA A 125 5.42 -4.85 13.42
C ALA A 125 3.96 -4.73 12.98
N TRP A 126 3.17 -5.79 13.16
CA TRP A 126 1.72 -5.73 12.97
C TRP A 126 1.06 -4.85 14.03
N ILE A 127 0.04 -4.09 13.62
CA ILE A 127 -0.86 -3.35 14.51
C ILE A 127 -2.30 -3.80 14.33
N VAL A 128 -2.74 -3.98 13.08
CA VAL A 128 -3.99 -4.65 12.72
C VAL A 128 -3.65 -5.75 11.72
N GLY A 129 -3.63 -6.99 12.20
CA GLY A 129 -3.41 -8.19 11.39
C GLY A 129 -4.64 -9.11 11.31
N ASP A 130 -5.68 -8.81 12.09
CA ASP A 130 -6.79 -9.70 12.42
C ASP A 130 -8.18 -9.06 12.21
N ASP A 131 -8.26 -7.85 11.63
CA ASP A 131 -9.53 -7.23 11.25
C ASP A 131 -10.11 -7.85 9.96
N VAL A 132 -10.45 -9.13 10.06
CA VAL A 132 -10.92 -10.00 8.98
C VAL A 132 -12.23 -9.50 8.38
N ASP A 133 -13.11 -8.94 9.22
CA ASP A 133 -14.43 -8.48 8.82
C ASP A 133 -14.38 -7.21 7.98
N ASN A 134 -13.45 -6.29 8.28
CA ASN A 134 -13.26 -5.09 7.49
C ASN A 134 -12.20 -5.24 6.39
N SER A 135 -11.40 -6.32 6.42
CA SER A 135 -10.25 -6.56 5.53
C SER A 135 -9.29 -5.35 5.54
N VAL A 136 -9.00 -4.88 6.75
CA VAL A 136 -8.04 -3.81 7.03
C VAL A 136 -6.74 -4.42 7.54
N PHE A 137 -5.62 -3.91 7.03
CA PHE A 137 -4.28 -4.29 7.44
C PHE A 137 -3.54 -3.03 7.88
N ALA A 138 -2.91 -3.06 9.04
CA ALA A 138 -2.06 -1.97 9.50
C ALA A 138 -0.78 -2.50 10.15
N PHE A 139 0.35 -1.93 9.78
CA PHE A 139 1.65 -2.34 10.31
C PHE A 139 2.64 -1.18 10.29
N PHE A 140 3.63 -1.28 11.17
CA PHE A 140 4.79 -0.40 11.18
C PHE A 140 5.93 -0.96 10.35
N ARG A 141 6.67 -0.05 9.76
CA ARG A 141 8.01 -0.25 9.19
C ARG A 141 9.01 0.59 9.98
N PHE A 142 10.19 0.04 10.25
CA PHE A 142 11.22 0.67 11.08
C PHE A 142 12.57 0.73 10.38
N ALA A 143 13.36 1.75 10.73
CA ALA A 143 14.77 1.87 10.42
C ALA A 143 15.50 2.50 11.62
N ASP A 144 16.83 2.53 11.55
CA ASP A 144 17.68 3.13 12.60
C ASP A 144 17.53 4.66 12.67
N SER A 145 16.99 5.29 11.63
CA SER A 145 16.75 6.73 11.55
C SER A 145 15.49 7.04 10.73
N GLY A 146 14.91 8.22 10.96
CA GLY A 146 13.75 8.73 10.21
C GLY A 146 12.37 8.34 10.75
N GLY A 147 12.32 7.69 11.92
CA GLY A 147 11.08 7.32 12.60
C GLY A 147 10.32 6.13 11.97
N PRO A 148 9.29 5.62 12.66
CA PRO A 148 8.45 4.56 12.12
C PRO A 148 7.53 5.08 11.01
N VAL A 149 7.21 4.20 10.06
CA VAL A 149 6.16 4.44 9.07
C VAL A 149 5.00 3.52 9.35
N LEU A 150 3.82 4.10 9.59
CA LEU A 150 2.56 3.38 9.65
C LEU A 150 2.03 3.19 8.22
N VAL A 151 1.86 1.95 7.79
CA VAL A 151 1.18 1.59 6.56
C VAL A 151 -0.19 1.04 6.91
N VAL A 152 -1.24 1.55 6.29
CA VAL A 152 -2.63 1.09 6.50
C VAL A 152 -3.26 0.82 5.15
N ALA A 153 -3.87 -0.35 4.95
CA ALA A 153 -4.56 -0.71 3.73
C ALA A 153 -5.99 -1.18 4.03
N ASN A 154 -6.98 -0.56 3.37
CA ASN A 154 -8.36 -1.01 3.36
C ASN A 154 -8.65 -1.72 2.04
N MET A 155 -8.84 -3.04 2.10
CA MET A 155 -9.02 -3.89 0.91
C MET A 155 -10.51 -4.13 0.58
N THR A 156 -11.38 -3.18 0.95
CA THR A 156 -12.80 -3.18 0.58
C THR A 156 -13.22 -1.82 0.01
N PRO A 157 -14.27 -1.75 -0.84
CA PRO A 157 -14.76 -0.49 -1.40
C PRO A 157 -15.54 0.36 -0.39
N VAL A 158 -15.64 -0.07 0.88
CA VAL A 158 -16.35 0.66 1.92
C VAL A 158 -15.36 1.56 2.66
N PRO A 159 -15.49 2.90 2.59
CA PRO A 159 -14.64 3.81 3.35
C PRO A 159 -14.87 3.63 4.84
N ARG A 160 -13.84 3.88 5.65
CA ARG A 160 -13.91 3.78 7.13
C ARG A 160 -13.53 5.12 7.74
N HIS A 161 -14.48 5.79 8.37
CA HIS A 161 -14.22 7.05 9.08
C HIS A 161 -14.05 6.81 10.56
N GLY A 162 -13.17 7.58 11.18
CA GLY A 162 -12.89 7.45 12.61
C GLY A 162 -12.23 6.11 12.99
N TYR A 163 -11.56 5.45 12.04
CA TYR A 163 -10.90 4.18 12.27
C TYR A 163 -9.68 4.41 13.14
N ARG A 164 -9.74 3.93 14.39
CA ARG A 164 -8.72 4.21 15.40
C ARG A 164 -7.56 3.22 15.28
N ILE A 165 -6.33 3.74 15.22
CA ILE A 165 -5.11 2.92 15.16
C ILE A 165 -4.14 3.35 16.25
N GLY A 166 -3.56 2.39 16.95
CA GLY A 166 -2.55 2.64 17.97
C GLY A 166 -1.22 3.09 17.38
N VAL A 167 -0.59 4.09 17.99
CA VAL A 167 0.72 4.61 17.54
C VAL A 167 1.68 4.88 18.72
N PRO A 168 3.00 4.70 18.53
CA PRO A 168 3.97 4.81 19.62
C PRO A 168 4.23 6.24 20.11
N HIS A 169 3.92 7.24 19.27
CA HIS A 169 4.20 8.65 19.54
C HIS A 169 2.95 9.51 19.40
N GLY A 170 2.75 10.44 20.33
CA GLY A 170 1.75 11.50 20.22
C GLY A 170 2.16 12.59 19.24
N GLY A 171 1.29 13.58 19.05
CA GLY A 171 1.56 14.69 18.15
C GLY A 171 1.17 14.42 16.69
N PRO A 172 1.56 15.28 15.75
CA PRO A 172 1.10 15.19 14.38
C PRO A 172 1.79 14.07 13.57
N TRP A 173 0.98 13.25 12.91
CA TRP A 173 1.38 12.25 11.93
C TRP A 173 1.03 12.72 10.52
N GLU A 174 2.04 12.92 9.67
CA GLU A 174 1.90 13.31 8.27
C GLU A 174 1.44 12.15 7.42
N GLU A 175 0.43 12.35 6.57
CA GLU A 175 0.03 11.44 5.50
C GLU A 175 0.96 11.67 4.28
N MET A 176 2.02 10.88 4.17
CA MET A 176 3.03 11.00 3.11
C MET A 176 2.52 10.54 1.74
N LEU A 177 1.62 9.54 1.74
CA LEU A 177 1.04 8.99 0.52
C LEU A 177 -0.34 8.42 0.82
N ASN A 178 -1.27 8.69 -0.09
CA ASN A 178 -2.62 8.15 -0.10
C ASN A 178 -2.95 7.68 -1.53
N THR A 179 -3.12 6.37 -1.71
CA THR A 179 -3.37 5.80 -3.05
C THR A 179 -4.74 6.17 -3.62
N ASP A 180 -5.63 6.74 -2.81
CA ASP A 180 -6.94 7.24 -3.21
C ASP A 180 -6.96 8.76 -3.46
N ALA A 181 -5.80 9.42 -3.43
CA ALA A 181 -5.71 10.82 -3.86
C ALA A 181 -6.25 11.00 -5.29
N THR A 182 -6.94 12.12 -5.53
CA THR A 182 -7.59 12.41 -6.81
C THR A 182 -6.58 12.47 -7.97
N GLU A 183 -5.34 12.82 -7.68
CA GLU A 183 -4.25 12.86 -8.65
C GLU A 183 -3.84 11.48 -9.19
N TYR A 184 -4.22 10.40 -8.50
CA TYR A 184 -4.06 9.02 -8.94
C TYR A 184 -5.36 8.41 -9.49
N GLY A 185 -6.43 9.21 -9.63
CA GLY A 185 -7.75 8.75 -10.04
C GLY A 185 -8.56 8.10 -8.91
N GLY A 186 -8.25 8.40 -7.65
CA GLY A 186 -9.05 7.99 -6.49
C GLY A 186 -10.20 8.94 -6.17
N SER A 187 -10.96 8.62 -5.12
CA SER A 187 -12.12 9.39 -4.66
C SER A 187 -11.74 10.64 -3.87
N GLY A 188 -10.51 10.72 -3.37
CA GLY A 188 -10.00 11.83 -2.57
C GLY A 188 -10.29 11.70 -1.07
N ILE A 189 -10.77 10.54 -0.61
CA ILE A 189 -10.94 10.29 0.83
C ILE A 189 -9.56 10.13 1.46
N GLY A 190 -9.31 10.86 2.54
CA GLY A 190 -8.03 10.85 3.23
C GLY A 190 -8.05 11.73 4.46
N ASN A 191 -6.88 12.08 4.96
CA ASN A 191 -6.73 12.76 6.24
C ASN A 191 -6.26 14.21 6.12
N LEU A 192 -6.46 14.84 4.96
CA LEU A 192 -6.13 16.26 4.71
C LEU A 192 -4.65 16.61 5.03
N GLY A 193 -3.75 15.64 4.82
CA GLY A 193 -2.30 15.80 4.93
C GLY A 193 -1.70 15.43 6.30
N ALA A 194 -2.45 15.44 7.40
CA ALA A 194 -1.96 14.98 8.70
C ALA A 194 -3.10 14.69 9.69
N VAL A 195 -2.83 13.80 10.65
CA VAL A 195 -3.70 13.52 11.80
C VAL A 195 -2.96 13.77 13.11
N GLU A 196 -3.70 14.12 14.15
CA GLU A 196 -3.14 14.27 15.50
C GLU A 196 -3.25 12.95 16.27
N ALA A 197 -2.12 12.45 16.77
CA ALA A 197 -2.09 11.33 17.69
C ALA A 197 -2.30 11.83 19.12
N VAL A 198 -3.39 11.38 19.72
CA VAL A 198 -3.79 11.77 21.09
C VAL A 198 -3.58 10.62 22.05
N GLY A 199 -3.42 10.94 23.34
CA GLY A 199 -3.29 9.95 24.40
C GLY A 199 -4.53 9.05 24.46
N GLY A 200 -4.30 7.77 24.73
CA GLY A 200 -5.36 6.77 24.84
C GLY A 200 -4.90 5.47 24.21
N GLU A 201 -4.82 4.42 25.02
CA GLU A 201 -4.30 3.14 24.58
C GLU A 201 -5.17 2.53 23.47
N SER A 202 -4.50 1.94 22.49
CA SER A 202 -5.12 1.20 21.38
C SER A 202 -4.08 0.28 20.75
N HIS A 203 -4.44 -0.95 20.40
CA HIS A 203 -3.53 -1.90 19.75
C HIS A 203 -2.17 -2.07 20.45
N GLY A 204 -2.15 -2.00 21.79
CA GLY A 204 -0.93 -2.10 22.60
C GLY A 204 0.00 -0.88 22.53
N GLN A 205 -0.47 0.25 21.99
CA GLN A 205 0.30 1.50 21.87
C GLN A 205 -0.28 2.60 22.80
N PRO A 206 0.55 3.52 23.32
CA PRO A 206 0.13 4.54 24.29
C PRO A 206 -0.71 5.69 23.70
N PHE A 207 -0.57 5.96 22.40
CA PHE A 207 -1.32 6.96 21.68
C PHE A 207 -2.17 6.32 20.58
N SER A 208 -3.08 7.08 20.00
CA SER A 208 -3.86 6.63 18.85
C SER A 208 -4.19 7.77 17.91
N VAL A 209 -4.28 7.44 16.63
CA VAL A 209 -4.80 8.31 15.57
C VAL A 209 -6.20 7.85 15.16
N SER A 210 -7.03 8.80 14.74
CA SER A 210 -8.36 8.52 14.17
C SER A 210 -8.30 8.81 12.67
N LEU A 211 -8.36 7.77 11.85
CA LEU A 211 -8.14 7.87 10.40
C LEU A 211 -9.45 7.80 9.62
N SER A 212 -9.51 8.53 8.51
CA SER A 212 -10.38 8.21 7.38
C SER A 212 -9.63 7.31 6.42
N LEU A 213 -9.97 6.02 6.43
CA LEU A 213 -9.42 5.04 5.49
C LEU A 213 -10.18 5.13 4.16
N PRO A 214 -9.50 5.38 3.04
CA PRO A 214 -10.13 5.40 1.74
C PRO A 214 -10.70 4.02 1.36
N PRO A 215 -11.69 3.98 0.46
CA PRO A 215 -12.16 2.73 -0.13
C PRO A 215 -11.09 2.17 -1.08
N LEU A 216 -10.74 0.89 -0.96
CA LEU A 216 -9.71 0.24 -1.78
C LEU A 216 -8.44 1.11 -1.88
N GLY A 217 -7.81 1.39 -0.75
CA GLY A 217 -6.66 2.28 -0.70
C GLY A 217 -5.68 1.99 0.42
N ALA A 218 -4.46 2.48 0.22
CA ALA A 218 -3.35 2.40 1.16
C ALA A 218 -2.89 3.81 1.57
N LEU A 219 -2.61 3.97 2.86
CA LEU A 219 -2.09 5.17 3.48
C LEU A 219 -0.70 4.90 4.06
N PHE A 220 0.19 5.88 3.95
CA PHE A 220 1.51 5.87 4.56
C PHE A 220 1.62 7.09 5.46
N LEU A 221 1.82 6.88 6.76
CA LEU A 221 1.94 7.95 7.74
C LEU A 221 3.26 7.86 8.50
N ARG A 222 3.80 9.02 8.91
CA ARG A 222 4.95 9.10 9.82
C ARG A 222 4.75 10.23 10.83
N PRO A 223 5.40 10.20 12.00
CA PRO A 223 5.48 11.38 12.87
C PRO A 223 6.13 12.56 12.13
N LYS A 224 5.58 13.78 12.22
CA LYS A 224 6.21 14.99 11.66
C LYS A 224 7.49 15.37 12.39
N GLU A 225 7.49 15.14 13.69
CA GLU A 225 8.66 15.33 14.56
C GLU A 225 9.06 13.94 15.04
N THR A 226 10.24 13.49 14.63
CA THR A 226 10.84 12.28 15.20
C THR A 226 11.51 12.71 16.50
N PRO A 227 11.11 12.19 17.68
CA PRO A 227 11.82 12.46 18.92
C PRO A 227 13.25 11.92 18.89
#